data_AF-A0A9D5LUR0-F1
#
_entry.id   AF-A0A9D5LUR0-F1
#
_cell.length_a   1.000
_cell.length_b   1.000
_cell.length_c   1.000
_cell.angle_alpha   90.00
_cell.angle_beta   90.00
_cell.angle_gamma   90.00
#
_symmetry.space_group_name_H-M   'P 1'
#
loop_
_entity.id
_entity.type
_entity.pdbx_description
1 polymer ?
#
loop_
_entity_poly.entity_id
_entity_poly.type
_entity_poly.pdbx_seq_one_letter_code
_entity_poly.pdbx_strand_id
1 'polypeptide(L)' 'MTSAFTISPRVIHTISSLPAEDRDVITTALARELILGVDVTTSLSPIQAILYAIVRQYVRQDSVQ' A
#
# COMPACT_ATOMS: atom_id res chain seq x y z
N MET A 1 18.15 3.24 -7.49
CA MET A 1 17.52 2.52 -8.62
C MET A 1 16.02 2.74 -8.51
N THR A 2 15.40 3.42 -9.47
CA THR A 2 13.95 3.62 -9.49
C THR A 2 13.31 2.30 -9.93
N SER A 3 12.96 1.45 -8.96
CA SER A 3 12.22 0.23 -9.26
C SER A 3 10.83 0.62 -9.72
N ALA A 4 10.43 0.19 -10.92
CA ALA A 4 9.03 0.29 -11.32
C ALA A 4 8.18 -0.48 -10.30
N PHE A 5 6.98 0.05 -10.00
CA PHE A 5 5.99 -0.63 -9.20
C PHE A 5 4.69 -0.77 -9.97
N THR A 6 3.98 -1.86 -9.74
CA THR A 6 2.72 -2.21 -10.42
C THR A 6 1.57 -2.15 -9.43
N ILE A 7 0.54 -1.37 -9.76
CA ILE A 7 -0.76 -1.42 -9.09
C ILE A 7 -1.64 -2.39 -9.87
N SER A 8 -1.63 -3.66 -9.46
CA SER A 8 -2.34 -4.74 -10.15
C SER A 8 -3.83 -4.78 -9.79
N PRO A 9 -4.67 -5.50 -10.56
CA PRO A 9 -6.06 -5.74 -10.18
C PRO A 9 -6.23 -6.35 -8.78
N ARG A 10 -5.27 -7.20 -8.34
CA ARG A 10 -5.24 -7.76 -6.99
C ARG A 10 -5.08 -6.66 -5.94
N VAL A 11 -4.11 -5.76 -6.14
CA VAL A 11 -3.88 -4.61 -5.24
C VAL A 11 -5.13 -3.74 -5.15
N ILE A 12 -5.73 -3.39 -6.29
CA ILE A 12 -6.96 -2.58 -6.34
C ILE A 12 -8.09 -3.27 -5.58
N HIS A 13 -8.30 -4.57 -5.83
CA HIS A 13 -9.36 -5.33 -5.17
C HIS A 13 -9.15 -5.37 -3.65
N THR A 14 -7.92 -5.63 -3.19
CA THR A 14 -7.60 -5.65 -1.76
C THR A 14 -7.85 -4.30 -1.10
N ILE A 15 -7.47 -3.18 -1.73
CA ILE A 15 -7.75 -1.84 -1.18
C ILE A 15 -9.26 -1.59 -1.14
N SER A 16 -9.98 -1.96 -2.20
CA SER A 16 -11.43 -1.74 -2.31
C SER A 16 -12.26 -2.56 -1.32
N SER A 17 -11.74 -3.69 -0.83
CA SER A 17 -12.43 -4.52 0.16
C SER A 17 -12.20 -4.07 1.61
N LEU A 18 -11.30 -3.11 1.85
CA LEU A 18 -11.10 -2.52 3.16
C LEU A 18 -12.33 -1.70 3.61
N PRO A 19 -12.56 -1.61 4.94
CA PRO A 19 -13.45 -0.62 5.53
C PRO A 19 -13.11 0.80 5.04
N ALA A 20 -14.12 1.67 4.97
CA ALA A 20 -13.96 3.00 4.38
C ALA A 20 -12.88 3.82 5.11
N GLU A 21 -12.84 3.69 6.45
CA GLU A 21 -11.87 4.35 7.33
C GLU A 21 -10.42 3.94 7.07
N ASP A 22 -10.18 2.71 6.65
CA ASP A 22 -8.83 2.20 6.36
C ASP A 22 -8.46 2.38 4.89
N ARG A 23 -9.43 2.32 3.98
CA ARG A 23 -9.20 2.44 2.54
C ARG A 23 -8.43 3.71 2.18
N ASP A 24 -8.87 4.85 2.67
CA ASP A 24 -8.25 6.15 2.36
C ASP A 24 -6.86 6.27 2.99
N VAL A 25 -6.71 5.78 4.23
CA VAL A 25 -5.43 5.78 4.95
C VAL A 25 -4.41 4.91 4.23
N ILE A 26 -4.76 3.68 3.86
CA ILE A 26 -3.85 2.74 3.18
C ILE A 26 -3.51 3.24 1.77
N THR A 27 -4.49 3.78 1.03
CA THR A 27 -4.24 4.35 -0.30
C THR A 27 -3.25 5.52 -0.23
N THR A 28 -3.47 6.43 0.73
CA THR A 28 -2.59 7.58 0.95
C THR A 28 -1.19 7.13 1.37
N ALA A 29 -1.11 6.14 2.27
CA ALA A 29 0.17 5.60 2.73
C ALA A 29 0.96 4.98 1.57
N LEU A 30 0.32 4.20 0.70
CA LEU A 30 0.95 3.64 -0.50
C LEU A 30 1.46 4.71 -1.44
N ALA A 31 0.66 5.73 -1.73
CA ALA A 31 1.08 6.82 -2.62
C ALA A 31 2.26 7.60 -2.03
N ARG A 32 2.22 7.92 -0.72
CA ARG A 32 3.32 8.63 -0.05
C ARG A 32 4.62 7.84 -0.06
N GLU A 33 4.54 6.54 0.19
CA GLU A 33 5.73 5.70 0.28
C GLU A 33 6.28 5.36 -1.12
N LEU A 34 5.42 4.92 -2.06
CA LEU A 34 5.83 4.51 -3.42
C LEU A 34 6.21 5.68 -4.34
N ILE A 35 5.53 6.82 -4.25
CA ILE A 35 5.75 7.97 -5.15
C ILE A 35 6.73 8.97 -4.53
N LEU A 36 6.55 9.28 -3.25
CA LEU A 36 7.31 10.33 -2.56
C LEU A 36 8.50 9.79 -1.75
N GLY A 37 8.61 8.46 -1.57
CA GLY A 37 9.67 7.86 -0.77
C GLY A 37 9.57 8.16 0.73
N VAL A 38 8.38 8.55 1.20
CA VAL A 38 8.14 8.93 2.61
C VAL A 38 7.89 7.69 3.45
N ASP A 39 8.61 7.55 4.55
CA ASP A 39 8.29 6.52 5.55
C ASP A 39 6.95 6.84 6.23
N VAL A 40 5.99 5.93 6.08
CA VAL A 40 4.62 6.04 6.61
C VAL A 40 4.42 5.22 7.89
N THR A 41 5.41 4.42 8.31
CA THR A 41 5.27 3.46 9.42
C THR A 41 4.93 4.11 10.76
N THR A 42 5.32 5.38 10.95
CA THR A 42 5.04 6.17 12.16
C THR A 42 3.64 6.81 12.17
N SER A 43 2.97 6.84 11.03
CA SER A 43 1.67 7.52 10.85
C SER A 43 0.46 6.58 10.87
N LEU A 44 0.69 5.27 10.97
CA LEU A 44 -0.35 4.24 10.92
C LEU A 44 -0.66 3.72 12.33
N SER A 45 -1.94 3.44 12.58
CA SER A 45 -2.31 2.63 13.75
C SER A 45 -1.75 1.20 13.60
N PRO A 46 -1.66 0.41 14.69
CA PRO A 46 -1.15 -0.96 14.61
C PRO A 46 -1.88 -1.84 13.58
N ILE A 47 -3.20 -1.72 13.49
CA ILE A 47 -4.00 -2.47 12.51
C ILE A 47 -3.74 -1.97 11.08
N GLN A 48 -3.66 -0.65 10.90
CA GLN A 48 -3.35 -0.06 9.60
C GLN A 48 -1.95 -0.41 9.11
N ALA A 49 -0.98 -0.54 10.01
CA ALA A 49 0.36 -1.00 9.67
C ALA A 49 0.35 -2.44 9.12
N ILE A 50 -0.49 -3.33 9.69
CA ILE A 50 -0.68 -4.69 9.20
C ILE A 50 -1.34 -4.67 7.82
N LEU A 51 -2.44 -3.94 7.66
CA LEU A 51 -3.14 -3.81 6.36
C LEU A 51 -2.21 -3.24 5.28
N TYR A 52 -1.47 -2.19 5.62
CA TYR A 52 -0.46 -1.59 4.75
C TYR A 52 0.58 -2.63 4.31
N ALA A 53 1.14 -3.38 5.25
CA ALA A 53 2.16 -4.39 4.96
C ALA A 53 1.64 -5.47 3.99
N ILE A 54 0.39 -5.92 4.15
CA ILE A 54 -0.25 -6.90 3.25
C ILE A 54 -0.36 -6.33 1.83
N VAL A 55 -0.94 -5.13 1.68
CA VAL A 55 -1.11 -4.52 0.35
C VAL A 55 0.24 -4.20 -0.28
N ARG A 56 1.20 -3.70 0.51
CA ARG A 56 2.56 -3.41 0.07
C ARG A 56 3.29 -4.66 -0.42
N GLN A 57 3.06 -5.80 0.22
CA GLN A 57 3.60 -7.07 -0.22
C GLN A 57 3.02 -7.50 -1.57
N TYR A 58 1.73 -7.25 -1.83
CA TYR A 58 1.13 -7.53 -3.13
C TYR A 58 1.71 -6.64 -4.24
N VAL A 59 1.89 -5.34 -3.98
CA VAL A 59 2.59 -4.44 -4.92
C VAL A 59 3.98 -4.98 -5.21
N ARG A 60 4.77 -5.33 -4.20
CA ARG A 60 6.13 -5.87 -4.39
C ARG A 60 6.14 -7.14 -5.22
N GLN A 61 5.25 -8.09 -4.94
CA GLN A 61 5.15 -9.35 -5.68
C GLN A 61 4.79 -9.11 -7.15
N ASP A 62 3.84 -8.21 -7.41
CA ASP A 62 3.32 -7.96 -8.76
C ASP A 62 4.24 -7.04 -9.57
N SER A 63 5.22 -6.40 -8.94
CA SER A 63 6.22 -5.54 -9.59
C SER A 63 7.49 -6.28 -10.00
N VAL A 64 7.73 -7.48 -9.46
CA VAL A 64 8.90 -8.32 -9.75
C VAL A 64 8.60 -9.30 -10.90
N GLN A 65 7.38 -9.29 -11.43
CA GLN A 65 6.98 -10.05 -12.62
C GLN A 65 7.48 -9.41 -13.91
#